data_AF-A0A059WM67-F1
#
_entry.id   AF-A0A059WM67-F1
#
_cell.length_a   1.000
_cell.length_b   1.000
_cell.length_c   1.000
_cell.angle_alpha   90.00
_cell.angle_beta   90.00
_cell.angle_gamma   90.00
#
_symmetry.space_group_name_H-M   'P 1'
#
loop_
_entity.id
_entity.type
_entity.pdbx_description
1 polymer ?
#
loop_
_entity_poly.entity_id
_entity_poly.type
_entity_poly.pdbx_seq_one_letter_code
_entity_poly.pdbx_strand_id
1 'polypeptide(L)'
;QVEQWGATLSTGPEHDIPDQVIEYASELLKAPRHLGIHSGGMVLTDRPVGEVVPIEHARMENRTVIQWDKDDAAWMGLVKFDLLGLGMLAALQYCFDMICAATGEEWELATIPKEEKAVYDMLCRADSIGVFQVESRAQMGLLPRLQPRQFYDLVIEIALIRPGPIQGGAVHPFVRRKLGYEEITYPHPKLEPVLERTLGIPVFQEQLMQMAMAVGECTGEDADLLRRAMGSKRGVERIESLKEKLYAGMATNGLVGEAADDIYARIQAFANFGFAESHSLSFALLVYASSWIKLHYPAAFLAGLLRAQPMGFYSPATLTGDARRHGVEV
;
A
#
# COMPACT_ATOMS: atom_id res chain seq x y z
N GLN A 1 -15.22 -12.74 -3.87
CA GLN A 1 -14.62 -11.42 -4.14
C GLN A 1 -14.66 -11.18 -5.64
N VAL A 2 -15.48 -10.22 -6.10
CA VAL A 2 -15.60 -9.87 -7.53
C VAL A 2 -14.57 -8.78 -7.83
N GLU A 3 -13.39 -9.19 -8.31
CA GLU A 3 -12.35 -8.27 -8.76
C GLU A 3 -12.66 -7.74 -10.16
N GLN A 4 -12.73 -6.42 -10.28
CA GLN A 4 -13.07 -5.69 -11.49
C GLN A 4 -11.81 -4.93 -11.92
N TRP A 5 -11.06 -5.46 -12.88
CA TRP A 5 -10.03 -4.70 -13.58
C TRP A 5 -10.64 -4.20 -14.88
N GLY A 6 -10.49 -2.90 -15.16
CA GLY A 6 -11.17 -2.19 -16.23
C GLY A 6 -11.08 -2.89 -17.58
N ALA A 7 -12.21 -3.41 -18.05
CA ALA A 7 -12.35 -3.96 -19.39
C ALA A 7 -13.26 -3.01 -20.16
N THR A 8 -12.70 -1.93 -20.69
CA THR A 8 -13.27 -1.34 -21.90
C THR A 8 -13.00 -2.37 -23.00
N LEU A 9 -14.04 -3.06 -23.46
CA LEU A 9 -13.95 -3.97 -24.60
C LEU A 9 -13.85 -3.13 -25.88
N SER A 10 -12.67 -2.59 -26.17
CA SER A 10 -12.41 -1.87 -27.42
C SER A 10 -11.65 -2.76 -28.39
N THR A 11 -12.09 -2.81 -29.65
CA THR A 11 -11.36 -3.43 -30.75
C THR A 11 -10.14 -2.55 -31.09
N GLY A 12 -8.94 -3.12 -30.98
CA GLY A 12 -7.75 -2.53 -31.57
C GLY A 12 -7.73 -2.77 -33.09
N PRO A 13 -6.97 -2.00 -33.87
CA PRO A 13 -6.89 -2.14 -35.33
C PRO A 13 -6.35 -3.51 -35.81
N GLU A 14 -5.82 -4.35 -34.91
CA GLU A 14 -5.23 -5.67 -35.21
C GLU A 14 -6.05 -6.86 -34.70
N HIS A 15 -7.20 -6.66 -34.05
CA HIS A 15 -8.03 -7.74 -33.51
C HIS A 15 -9.53 -7.61 -33.80
N ASP A 16 -10.02 -8.55 -34.58
CA ASP A 16 -11.39 -8.67 -35.07
C ASP A 16 -12.21 -9.56 -34.11
N ILE A 17 -12.48 -9.07 -32.90
CA ILE A 17 -13.43 -9.73 -32.00
C ILE A 17 -14.83 -9.49 -32.58
N PRO A 18 -15.61 -10.52 -32.94
CA PRO A 18 -16.93 -10.32 -33.55
C PRO A 18 -17.85 -9.48 -32.64
N ASP A 19 -18.60 -8.55 -33.23
CA ASP A 19 -19.48 -7.62 -32.50
C ASP A 19 -20.43 -8.35 -31.54
N GLN A 20 -20.96 -9.50 -31.95
CA GLN A 20 -21.83 -10.34 -31.12
C GLN A 20 -21.16 -10.85 -29.85
N VAL A 21 -19.86 -11.15 -29.92
CA VAL A 21 -19.08 -11.57 -28.74
C VAL A 21 -18.89 -10.40 -27.79
N ILE A 22 -18.63 -9.20 -28.32
CA ILE A 22 -18.51 -7.98 -27.52
C ILE A 22 -19.84 -7.64 -26.85
N GLU A 23 -20.95 -7.74 -27.57
CA GLU A 23 -22.30 -7.50 -27.08
C GLU A 23 -22.62 -8.42 -25.90
N TYR A 24 -22.55 -9.74 -26.10
CA TYR A 24 -22.86 -10.71 -25.04
C TYR A 24 -21.86 -10.67 -23.87
N ALA A 25 -20.58 -10.44 -24.15
CA ALA A 25 -19.59 -10.27 -23.08
C ALA A 25 -19.87 -9.01 -22.26
N SER A 26 -20.32 -7.92 -22.89
CA SER A 26 -20.69 -6.68 -22.20
C SER A 26 -21.91 -6.86 -21.31
N GLU A 27 -22.91 -7.62 -21.76
CA GLU A 27 -24.08 -7.97 -20.95
C GLU A 27 -23.71 -8.78 -19.69
N LEU A 28 -22.78 -9.74 -19.84
CA LEU A 28 -22.37 -10.62 -18.73
C LEU A 28 -21.22 -10.06 -17.87
N LEU A 29 -20.58 -8.95 -18.27
CA LEU A 29 -19.37 -8.43 -17.62
C LEU A 29 -19.55 -8.16 -16.11
N LYS A 30 -20.76 -7.77 -15.70
CA LYS A 30 -21.10 -7.45 -14.30
C LYS A 30 -21.83 -8.58 -13.58
N ALA A 31 -22.11 -9.69 -14.26
CA ALA A 31 -22.83 -10.81 -13.67
C ALA A 31 -21.94 -11.55 -12.65
N PRO A 32 -22.47 -11.93 -11.47
CA PRO A 32 -21.72 -12.73 -10.50
C PRO A 32 -21.42 -14.11 -11.08
N ARG A 33 -20.14 -14.51 -11.10
CA ARG A 33 -19.72 -15.82 -11.64
C ARG A 33 -19.83 -16.97 -10.62
N HIS A 34 -19.44 -16.71 -9.38
CA HIS A 34 -19.48 -17.68 -8.28
C HIS A 34 -19.33 -16.99 -6.92
N LEU A 35 -19.75 -17.67 -5.85
CA LEU A 35 -19.44 -17.26 -4.48
C LEU A 35 -17.98 -17.63 -4.16
N GLY A 36 -17.17 -16.61 -3.91
CA GLY A 36 -15.78 -16.75 -3.50
C GLY A 36 -15.61 -16.41 -2.04
N ILE A 37 -14.85 -17.23 -1.31
CA ILE A 37 -14.62 -17.07 0.13
C ILE A 37 -13.50 -16.05 0.36
N HIS A 38 -13.73 -15.08 1.24
CA HIS A 38 -12.69 -14.14 1.68
C HIS A 38 -11.70 -14.88 2.59
N SER A 39 -10.48 -15.12 2.12
CA SER A 39 -9.52 -16.04 2.76
C SER A 39 -9.13 -15.68 4.20
N GLY A 40 -9.19 -14.40 4.57
CA GLY A 40 -8.87 -13.94 5.93
C GLY A 40 -10.07 -13.43 6.74
N GLY A 41 -11.28 -13.39 6.16
CA GLY A 41 -12.38 -12.63 6.75
C GLY A 41 -13.12 -13.46 7.79
N MET A 42 -13.19 -12.95 9.02
CA MET A 42 -13.98 -13.54 10.10
C MET A 42 -14.98 -12.52 10.63
N VAL A 43 -16.20 -12.96 10.89
CA VAL A 43 -17.22 -12.15 11.56
C VAL A 43 -17.45 -12.65 12.97
N LEU A 44 -17.69 -11.72 13.88
CA LEU A 44 -18.03 -12.00 15.27
C LEU A 44 -19.44 -11.47 15.54
N THR A 45 -20.28 -12.33 16.10
CA THR A 45 -21.66 -12.03 16.48
C THR A 45 -21.85 -12.28 17.98
N ASP A 46 -22.78 -11.57 18.60
CA ASP A 46 -23.14 -11.71 20.02
C ASP A 46 -24.00 -12.95 20.32
N ARG A 47 -24.60 -13.54 19.28
CA ARG A 47 -25.41 -14.76 19.29
C ARG A 47 -24.94 -15.73 18.19
N PRO A 48 -25.44 -16.98 18.13
CA PRO A 48 -25.04 -17.92 17.08
C PRO A 48 -25.19 -17.31 15.68
N VAL A 49 -24.13 -17.42 14.85
CA VAL A 49 -24.06 -16.74 13.54
C VAL A 49 -25.25 -17.04 12.62
N GLY A 50 -25.77 -18.28 12.68
CA GLY A 50 -26.94 -18.71 11.89
C GLY A 50 -28.26 -18.03 12.28
N GLU A 51 -28.33 -17.36 13.42
CA GLU A 51 -29.48 -16.53 13.84
C GLU A 51 -29.36 -15.07 13.36
N VAL A 52 -28.19 -14.69 12.84
CA VAL A 52 -27.89 -13.32 12.40
C VAL A 52 -27.86 -13.22 10.89
N VAL A 53 -27.22 -14.20 10.22
CA VAL A 53 -27.01 -14.23 8.78
C VAL A 53 -27.07 -15.67 8.28
N PRO A 54 -27.64 -15.92 7.08
CA PRO A 54 -27.58 -17.24 6.46
C PRO A 54 -26.13 -17.73 6.34
N ILE A 55 -25.91 -18.98 6.74
CA ILE A 55 -24.62 -19.66 6.66
C ILE A 55 -24.70 -20.84 5.70
N GLU A 56 -23.56 -21.14 5.08
CA GLU A 56 -23.36 -22.33 4.28
C GLU A 56 -22.02 -22.99 4.60
N HIS A 57 -21.87 -24.26 4.23
CA HIS A 57 -20.58 -24.93 4.35
C HIS A 57 -19.57 -24.35 3.37
N ALA A 58 -18.37 -24.05 3.87
CA ALA A 58 -17.25 -23.67 3.04
C ALA A 58 -16.76 -24.86 2.20
N ARG A 59 -15.91 -24.58 1.20
CA ARG A 59 -15.21 -25.64 0.44
C ARG A 59 -14.24 -26.46 1.31
N MET A 60 -13.68 -25.84 2.34
CA MET A 60 -12.78 -26.51 3.29
C MET A 60 -13.61 -27.22 4.35
N GLU A 61 -13.26 -28.48 4.62
CA GLU A 61 -13.92 -29.29 5.64
C GLU A 61 -13.93 -28.56 7.00
N ASN A 62 -15.03 -28.73 7.75
CA ASN A 62 -15.24 -28.14 9.07
C ASN A 62 -15.20 -26.61 9.12
N ARG A 63 -15.48 -25.93 7.99
CA ARG A 63 -15.66 -24.48 7.94
C ARG A 63 -17.04 -24.09 7.41
N THR A 64 -17.55 -22.97 7.92
CA THR A 64 -18.76 -22.31 7.43
C THR A 64 -18.41 -20.91 6.94
N VAL A 65 -19.24 -20.37 6.06
CA VAL A 65 -19.17 -18.99 5.58
C VAL A 65 -20.54 -18.35 5.64
N ILE A 66 -20.55 -17.02 5.80
CA ILE A 66 -21.78 -16.22 5.71
C ILE A 66 -22.04 -15.88 4.23
N GLN A 67 -23.32 -15.71 3.86
CA GLN A 67 -23.68 -15.36 2.49
C GLN A 67 -23.58 -13.87 2.16
N TRP A 68 -23.46 -13.01 3.17
CA TRP A 68 -23.27 -11.57 2.99
C TRP A 68 -21.83 -11.22 2.63
N ASP A 69 -21.67 -10.19 1.81
CA ASP A 69 -20.35 -9.65 1.52
C ASP A 69 -19.86 -8.70 2.64
N LYS A 70 -18.69 -8.11 2.43
CA LYS A 70 -18.06 -7.20 3.40
C LYS A 70 -18.92 -5.96 3.66
N ASP A 71 -19.54 -5.41 2.63
CA ASP A 71 -20.26 -4.14 2.71
C ASP A 71 -21.61 -4.38 3.39
N ASP A 72 -22.29 -5.49 3.07
CA ASP A 72 -23.52 -5.91 3.74
C ASP A 72 -23.29 -6.23 5.22
N ALA A 73 -22.22 -6.99 5.53
CA ALA A 73 -21.87 -7.30 6.92
C ALA A 73 -21.58 -6.03 7.74
N ALA A 74 -20.86 -5.06 7.14
CA ALA A 74 -20.58 -3.79 7.79
C ALA A 74 -21.84 -2.93 7.96
N TRP A 75 -22.72 -2.92 6.95
CA TRP A 75 -24.01 -2.20 7.00
C TRP A 75 -24.90 -2.74 8.13
N MET A 76 -24.89 -4.05 8.32
CA MET A 76 -25.61 -4.74 9.41
C MET A 76 -24.93 -4.58 10.78
N GLY A 77 -23.82 -3.87 10.87
CA GLY A 77 -23.11 -3.61 12.13
C GLY A 77 -22.32 -4.79 12.68
N LEU A 78 -21.99 -5.79 11.83
CA LEU A 78 -21.20 -6.93 12.28
C LEU A 78 -19.73 -6.53 12.48
N VAL A 79 -19.14 -7.04 13.57
CA VAL A 79 -17.70 -6.87 13.80
C VAL A 79 -16.96 -7.84 12.91
N LYS A 80 -16.06 -7.31 12.07
CA LYS A 80 -15.24 -8.08 11.14
C LYS A 80 -13.76 -7.97 11.49
N PHE A 81 -13.08 -9.10 11.49
CA PHE A 81 -11.62 -9.20 11.58
C PHE A 81 -11.08 -9.79 10.30
N ASP A 82 -9.92 -9.29 9.85
CA ASP A 82 -9.16 -9.94 8.79
C ASP A 82 -7.90 -10.58 9.39
N LEU A 83 -7.83 -11.90 9.31
CA LEU A 83 -6.68 -12.73 9.66
C LEU A 83 -5.85 -12.98 8.40
N LEU A 84 -4.91 -12.07 8.11
CA LEU A 84 -3.99 -12.23 7.00
C LEU A 84 -2.71 -12.93 7.43
N GLY A 85 -2.31 -13.97 6.70
CA GLY A 85 -0.99 -14.57 6.83
C GLY A 85 0.06 -13.73 6.10
N LEU A 86 0.90 -13.01 6.83
CA LEU A 86 2.02 -12.28 6.26
C LEU A 86 3.31 -13.07 6.49
N GLY A 87 3.84 -13.71 5.44
CA GLY A 87 5.01 -14.60 5.53
C GLY A 87 6.23 -13.95 6.17
N MET A 88 6.44 -12.65 5.96
CA MET A 88 7.55 -11.91 6.56
C MET A 88 7.49 -11.88 8.10
N LEU A 89 6.30 -11.81 8.71
CA LEU A 89 6.20 -11.87 10.18
C LEU A 89 6.67 -13.23 10.70
N ALA A 90 6.31 -14.33 10.03
CA ALA A 90 6.79 -15.66 10.36
C ALA A 90 8.31 -15.77 10.16
N ALA A 91 8.84 -15.26 9.05
CA ALA A 91 10.27 -15.26 8.78
C ALA A 91 11.06 -14.50 9.86
N LEU A 92 10.60 -13.30 10.25
CA LEU A 92 11.23 -12.52 11.32
C LEU A 92 11.18 -13.24 12.67
N GLN A 93 10.05 -13.88 13.02
CA GLN A 93 9.97 -14.69 14.24
C GLN A 93 10.99 -15.83 14.22
N TYR A 94 11.07 -16.58 13.11
CA TYR A 94 12.09 -17.64 12.98
C TYR A 94 13.51 -17.10 13.13
N CYS A 95 13.79 -15.90 12.59
CA CYS A 95 15.10 -15.27 12.76
C CYS A 95 15.37 -14.98 14.23
N PHE A 96 14.44 -14.33 14.94
CA PHE A 96 14.61 -14.02 16.37
C PHE A 96 14.83 -15.28 17.21
N ASP A 97 14.03 -16.33 16.99
CA ASP A 97 14.17 -17.60 17.69
C ASP A 97 15.56 -18.23 17.44
N MET A 98 16.03 -18.23 16.19
CA MET A 98 17.35 -18.77 15.82
C MET A 98 18.50 -17.94 16.40
N ILE A 99 18.39 -16.60 16.39
CA ILE A 99 19.40 -15.70 16.95
C ILE A 99 19.51 -15.92 18.45
N CYS A 100 18.37 -15.94 19.17
CA CYS A 100 18.35 -16.20 20.60
C CYS A 100 18.96 -17.57 20.93
N ALA A 101 18.58 -18.63 20.21
CA ALA A 101 19.12 -19.96 20.44
C ALA A 101 20.64 -20.06 20.18
N ALA A 102 21.17 -19.32 19.20
CA ALA A 102 22.57 -19.41 18.81
C ALA A 102 23.50 -18.47 19.60
N THR A 103 23.00 -17.31 20.03
CA THR A 103 23.82 -16.21 20.60
C THR A 103 23.42 -15.84 22.03
N GLY A 104 22.21 -16.20 22.46
CA GLY A 104 21.59 -15.71 23.71
C GLY A 104 21.04 -14.28 23.61
N GLU A 105 21.12 -13.63 22.45
CA GLU A 105 20.57 -12.30 22.24
C GLU A 105 19.07 -12.36 21.96
N GLU A 106 18.28 -11.63 22.75
CA GLU A 106 16.83 -11.57 22.61
C GLU A 106 16.40 -10.30 21.87
N TRP A 107 15.80 -10.48 20.70
CA TRP A 107 15.34 -9.39 19.84
C TRP A 107 13.84 -9.53 19.56
N GLU A 108 13.18 -8.38 19.50
CA GLU A 108 11.79 -8.20 19.10
C GLU A 108 11.70 -7.00 18.16
N LEU A 109 10.61 -6.88 17.41
CA LEU A 109 10.34 -5.68 16.61
C LEU A 109 10.42 -4.38 17.43
N ALA A 110 10.08 -4.44 18.72
CA ALA A 110 10.10 -3.29 19.61
C ALA A 110 11.51 -2.95 20.13
N THR A 111 12.43 -3.92 20.16
CA THR A 111 13.73 -3.80 20.84
C THR A 111 14.92 -3.67 19.88
N ILE A 112 14.76 -4.00 18.60
CA ILE A 112 15.82 -3.76 17.60
C ILE A 112 16.26 -2.27 17.61
N PRO A 113 17.57 -1.98 17.49
CA PRO A 113 18.07 -0.61 17.41
C PRO A 113 17.40 0.17 16.29
N LYS A 114 16.91 1.37 16.60
CA LYS A 114 16.26 2.27 15.63
C LYS A 114 17.29 3.17 14.96
N GLU A 115 17.00 3.56 13.73
CA GLU A 115 17.77 4.58 12.98
C GLU A 115 19.26 4.24 12.79
N GLU A 116 19.61 2.95 12.66
CA GLU A 116 20.99 2.54 12.45
C GLU A 116 21.48 2.91 11.05
N LYS A 117 22.52 3.76 10.99
CA LYS A 117 23.09 4.26 9.73
C LYS A 117 23.49 3.14 8.76
N ALA A 118 24.03 2.03 9.26
CA ALA A 118 24.49 0.92 8.42
C ALA A 118 23.34 0.21 7.68
N VAL A 119 22.14 0.15 8.27
CA VAL A 119 20.93 -0.37 7.63
C VAL A 119 20.56 0.48 6.42
N TYR A 120 20.56 1.80 6.59
CA TYR A 120 20.31 2.75 5.51
C TYR A 120 21.39 2.71 4.44
N ASP A 121 22.67 2.59 4.83
CA ASP A 121 23.77 2.44 3.88
C ASP A 121 23.62 1.18 3.01
N MET A 122 23.17 0.06 3.59
CA MET A 122 22.86 -1.17 2.87
C MET A 122 21.72 -0.96 1.87
N LEU A 123 20.61 -0.37 2.32
CA LEU A 123 19.47 -0.06 1.48
C LEU A 123 19.84 0.91 0.35
N CYS A 124 20.65 1.94 0.61
CA CYS A 124 21.14 2.87 -0.42
C CYS A 124 21.95 2.20 -1.53
N ARG A 125 22.53 1.02 -1.29
CA ARG A 125 23.22 0.21 -2.31
C ARG A 125 22.29 -0.73 -3.08
N ALA A 126 20.98 -0.63 -2.84
CA ALA A 126 19.97 -1.57 -3.32
C ALA A 126 20.20 -3.02 -2.85
N ASP A 127 20.84 -3.21 -1.69
CA ASP A 127 21.08 -4.53 -1.13
C ASP A 127 19.87 -4.99 -0.31
N SER A 128 18.77 -5.28 -1.04
CA SER A 128 17.46 -5.53 -0.47
C SER A 128 16.82 -6.85 -0.91
N ILE A 129 17.59 -7.78 -1.49
CA ILE A 129 17.09 -9.13 -1.79
C ILE A 129 16.55 -9.78 -0.52
N GLY A 130 15.30 -10.27 -0.56
CA GLY A 130 14.60 -10.88 0.57
C GLY A 130 14.04 -9.88 1.60
N VAL A 131 14.36 -8.59 1.49
CA VAL A 131 13.84 -7.54 2.40
C VAL A 131 12.40 -7.24 2.06
N PHE A 132 11.55 -7.09 3.09
CA PHE A 132 10.14 -6.85 2.92
C PHE A 132 9.86 -5.61 2.07
N GLN A 133 8.90 -5.69 1.14
CA GLN A 133 8.39 -4.59 0.28
C GLN A 133 9.38 -3.91 -0.67
N VAL A 134 10.68 -3.86 -0.37
CA VAL A 134 11.70 -3.11 -1.13
C VAL A 134 12.64 -4.00 -1.96
N GLU A 135 12.25 -5.26 -2.17
CA GLU A 135 13.03 -6.25 -2.94
C GLU A 135 12.64 -6.34 -4.42
N SER A 136 11.57 -5.67 -4.86
CA SER A 136 11.16 -5.69 -6.28
C SER A 136 12.15 -4.88 -7.14
N ARG A 137 12.26 -5.18 -8.43
CA ARG A 137 13.15 -4.43 -9.36
C ARG A 137 12.92 -2.93 -9.35
N ALA A 138 11.66 -2.48 -9.27
CA ALA A 138 11.33 -1.06 -9.26
C ALA A 138 11.77 -0.40 -7.94
N GLN A 139 11.59 -1.08 -6.80
CA GLN A 139 12.04 -0.60 -5.49
C GLN A 139 13.57 -0.59 -5.40
N MET A 140 14.23 -1.68 -5.78
CA MET A 140 15.69 -1.75 -5.88
C MET A 140 16.28 -0.68 -6.79
N GLY A 141 15.58 -0.33 -7.87
CA GLY A 141 15.99 0.76 -8.77
C GLY A 141 15.81 2.17 -8.16
N LEU A 142 14.86 2.34 -7.24
CA LEU A 142 14.61 3.60 -6.55
C LEU A 142 15.60 3.82 -5.40
N LEU A 143 15.93 2.78 -4.62
CA LEU A 143 16.78 2.83 -3.43
C LEU A 143 18.05 3.69 -3.59
N PRO A 144 18.92 3.47 -4.62
CA PRO A 144 20.14 4.26 -4.79
C PRO A 144 19.89 5.71 -5.22
N ARG A 145 18.71 6.00 -5.78
CA ARG A 145 18.31 7.36 -6.18
C ARG A 145 17.68 8.09 -5.00
N LEU A 146 16.84 7.41 -4.24
CA LEU A 146 16.15 7.96 -3.09
C LEU A 146 17.10 8.23 -1.92
N GLN A 147 18.15 7.40 -1.75
CA GLN A 147 19.08 7.48 -0.64
C GLN A 147 18.36 7.59 0.71
N PRO A 148 17.62 6.55 1.17
CA PRO A 148 16.96 6.60 2.49
C PRO A 148 17.99 6.82 3.61
N ARG A 149 17.72 7.72 4.54
CA ARG A 149 18.59 8.11 5.67
C ARG A 149 17.87 8.19 7.02
N GLN A 150 16.56 8.01 7.02
CA GLN A 150 15.72 7.99 8.21
C GLN A 150 14.53 7.07 8.00
N PHE A 151 13.87 6.62 9.08
CA PHE A 151 12.71 5.73 8.98
C PHE A 151 11.62 6.28 8.05
N TYR A 152 11.33 7.58 8.12
CA TYR A 152 10.28 8.20 7.32
C TYR A 152 10.57 8.15 5.80
N ASP A 153 11.84 8.03 5.39
CA ASP A 153 12.16 7.81 3.97
C ASP A 153 11.65 6.46 3.47
N LEU A 154 11.69 5.42 4.31
CA LEU A 154 11.14 4.10 3.99
C LEU A 154 9.61 4.15 3.86
N VAL A 155 8.96 4.95 4.70
CA VAL A 155 7.51 5.21 4.65
C VAL A 155 7.14 5.84 3.31
N ILE A 156 7.95 6.76 2.79
CA ILE A 156 7.72 7.38 1.48
C ILE A 156 8.04 6.39 0.35
N GLU A 157 9.13 5.64 0.45
CA GLU A 157 9.57 4.67 -0.56
C GLU A 157 8.48 3.63 -0.91
N ILE A 158 7.85 3.07 0.12
CA ILE A 158 6.76 2.09 -0.03
C ILE A 158 5.53 2.71 -0.73
N ALA A 159 5.35 4.02 -0.59
CA ALA A 159 4.26 4.75 -1.23
C ALA A 159 4.58 5.14 -2.68
N LEU A 160 5.84 5.47 -3.00
CA LEU A 160 6.23 6.01 -4.31
C LEU A 160 6.19 5.01 -5.47
N ILE A 161 6.55 3.73 -5.24
CA ILE A 161 6.55 2.72 -6.31
C ILE A 161 5.17 2.09 -6.45
N ARG A 162 4.25 2.87 -7.02
CA ARG A 162 2.84 2.51 -7.27
C ARG A 162 2.33 3.17 -8.55
N PRO A 163 1.32 2.59 -9.23
CA PRO A 163 0.79 3.16 -10.46
C PRO A 163 0.43 4.65 -10.36
N GLY A 164 -0.23 5.10 -9.29
CA GLY A 164 -0.64 6.49 -9.14
C GLY A 164 0.50 7.49 -9.04
N PRO A 165 1.39 7.41 -8.03
CA PRO A 165 2.56 8.28 -7.93
C PRO A 165 3.48 8.23 -9.16
N ILE A 166 3.59 7.09 -9.85
CA ILE A 166 4.36 6.97 -11.10
C ILE A 166 3.66 7.73 -12.24
N GLN A 167 2.36 7.51 -12.45
CA GLN A 167 1.57 8.18 -13.49
C GLN A 167 1.41 9.68 -13.22
N GLY A 168 1.24 10.06 -11.95
CA GLY A 168 1.18 11.44 -11.49
C GLY A 168 2.54 12.14 -11.43
N GLY A 169 3.62 11.46 -11.85
CA GLY A 169 4.95 12.05 -11.95
C GLY A 169 5.58 12.46 -10.62
N ALA A 170 5.12 11.93 -9.49
CA ALA A 170 5.53 12.36 -8.16
C ALA A 170 6.93 11.86 -7.74
N VAL A 171 7.36 10.71 -8.28
CA VAL A 171 8.63 10.05 -7.89
C VAL A 171 9.86 10.91 -8.19
N HIS A 172 9.97 11.42 -9.41
CA HIS A 172 11.17 12.16 -9.84
C HIS A 172 11.34 13.51 -9.12
N PRO A 173 10.30 14.37 -9.01
CA PRO A 173 10.38 15.60 -8.22
C PRO A 173 10.74 15.33 -6.76
N PHE A 174 10.19 14.28 -6.15
CA PHE A 174 10.49 13.95 -4.76
C PHE A 174 11.97 13.65 -4.55
N VAL A 175 12.53 12.77 -5.40
CA VAL A 175 13.95 12.43 -5.36
C VAL A 175 14.82 13.66 -5.59
N ARG A 176 14.49 14.51 -6.57
CA ARG A 176 15.29 15.72 -6.84
C ARG A 176 15.26 16.70 -5.68
N ARG A 177 14.10 16.95 -5.07
CA ARG A 177 13.97 17.83 -3.89
C ARG A 177 14.72 17.28 -2.70
N LYS A 178 14.60 15.97 -2.45
CA LYS A 178 15.32 15.30 -1.35
C LYS A 178 16.84 15.41 -1.50
N LEU A 179 17.36 15.30 -2.72
CA LEU A 179 18.78 15.43 -3.02
C LEU A 179 19.26 16.88 -3.19
N GLY A 180 18.37 17.87 -3.04
CA GLY A 180 18.72 19.30 -3.20
C GLY A 180 18.94 19.74 -4.64
N TYR A 181 18.53 18.94 -5.64
CA TYR A 181 18.60 19.30 -7.07
C TYR A 181 17.41 20.15 -7.54
N GLU A 182 16.37 20.28 -6.72
CA GLU A 182 15.18 21.09 -6.99
C GLU A 182 14.75 21.77 -5.69
N GLU A 183 14.35 23.04 -5.76
CA GLU A 183 13.84 23.78 -4.61
C GLU A 183 12.48 23.20 -4.17
N ILE A 184 12.26 23.16 -2.86
CA ILE A 184 10.98 22.71 -2.30
C ILE A 184 9.97 23.85 -2.46
N THR A 185 8.93 23.60 -3.24
CA THR A 185 7.83 24.53 -3.44
C THR A 185 6.51 23.95 -2.98
N TYR A 186 5.66 24.82 -2.44
CA TYR A 186 4.30 24.50 -2.00
C TYR A 186 3.28 25.26 -2.85
N PRO A 187 2.17 24.64 -3.27
CA PRO A 187 1.17 25.33 -4.09
C PRO A 187 0.49 26.50 -3.35
N HIS A 188 0.48 26.47 -2.01
CA HIS A 188 -0.12 27.50 -1.17
C HIS A 188 0.45 27.43 0.26
N PRO A 189 0.59 28.56 0.99
CA PRO A 189 1.11 28.56 2.37
C PRO A 189 0.32 27.64 3.33
N LYS A 190 -1.00 27.55 3.17
CA LYS A 190 -1.83 26.61 3.97
C LYS A 190 -1.51 25.13 3.73
N LEU A 191 -0.82 24.79 2.64
CA LEU A 191 -0.44 23.41 2.31
C LEU A 191 0.96 23.03 2.79
N GLU A 192 1.76 24.00 3.21
CA GLU A 192 3.12 23.73 3.74
C GLU A 192 3.09 22.79 4.94
N PRO A 193 2.27 22.99 5.99
CA PRO A 193 2.22 22.06 7.14
C PRO A 193 1.77 20.64 6.77
N VAL A 194 1.05 20.49 5.65
CA VAL A 194 0.53 19.20 5.18
C VAL A 194 1.59 18.44 4.38
N LEU A 195 2.36 19.18 3.56
CA LEU A 195 3.26 18.63 2.56
C LEU A 195 4.74 18.76 2.94
N GLU A 196 5.09 19.43 4.04
CA GLU A 196 6.48 19.61 4.48
C GLU A 196 7.22 18.28 4.59
N ARG A 197 6.58 17.28 5.21
CA ARG A 197 7.14 15.95 5.44
C ARG A 197 7.37 15.16 4.16
N THR A 198 6.72 15.56 3.06
CA THR A 198 6.89 14.97 1.73
C THR A 198 7.42 15.98 0.71
N LEU A 199 8.13 17.02 1.18
CA LEU A 199 8.84 17.98 0.35
C LEU A 199 7.94 18.67 -0.70
N GLY A 200 6.73 19.03 -0.30
CA GLY A 200 5.76 19.73 -1.16
C GLY A 200 5.03 18.83 -2.15
N ILE A 201 5.21 17.50 -2.08
CA ILE A 201 4.63 16.55 -3.01
C ILE A 201 3.59 15.70 -2.29
N PRO A 202 2.32 15.67 -2.73
CA PRO A 202 1.31 14.80 -2.14
C PRO A 202 1.64 13.33 -2.41
N VAL A 203 1.71 12.52 -1.35
CA VAL A 203 2.02 11.08 -1.44
C VAL A 203 0.96 10.22 -0.75
N PHE A 204 0.33 10.71 0.32
CA PHE A 204 -0.58 9.92 1.16
C PHE A 204 -2.04 10.37 1.07
N GLN A 205 -2.96 9.43 1.33
CA GLN A 205 -4.39 9.71 1.39
C GLN A 205 -4.73 10.78 2.44
N GLU A 206 -4.10 10.69 3.61
CA GLU A 206 -4.29 11.61 4.72
C GLU A 206 -3.88 13.05 4.34
N GLN A 207 -2.81 13.22 3.55
CA GLN A 207 -2.40 14.53 3.05
C GLN A 207 -3.45 15.15 2.13
N LEU A 208 -4.11 14.35 1.31
CA LEU A 208 -5.09 14.83 0.34
C LEU A 208 -6.36 15.31 1.05
N MET A 209 -6.78 14.57 2.09
CA MET A 209 -7.87 15.01 2.98
C MET A 209 -7.49 16.32 3.67
N GLN A 210 -6.26 16.41 4.19
CA GLN A 210 -5.74 17.62 4.84
C GLN A 210 -5.64 18.80 3.85
N MET A 211 -5.26 18.57 2.59
CA MET A 211 -5.27 19.58 1.53
C MET A 211 -6.70 20.09 1.27
N ALA A 212 -7.66 19.19 1.08
CA ALA A 212 -9.06 19.54 0.86
C ALA A 212 -9.63 20.37 2.02
N MET A 213 -9.28 20.05 3.26
CA MET A 213 -9.68 20.85 4.42
C MET A 213 -8.96 22.21 4.46
N ALA A 214 -7.65 22.23 4.20
CA ALA A 214 -6.83 23.43 4.33
C ALA A 214 -7.11 24.50 3.27
N VAL A 215 -7.29 24.10 2.00
CA VAL A 215 -7.53 25.04 0.90
C VAL A 215 -8.92 24.96 0.30
N GLY A 216 -9.63 23.85 0.46
CA GLY A 216 -11.00 23.68 -0.03
C GLY A 216 -12.09 23.99 1.00
N GLU A 217 -11.72 24.38 2.22
CA GLU A 217 -12.64 24.66 3.36
C GLU A 217 -13.65 23.51 3.59
N CYS A 218 -13.23 22.27 3.27
CA CYS A 218 -14.02 21.06 3.48
C CYS A 218 -14.22 20.77 4.97
N THR A 219 -15.42 20.31 5.33
CA THR A 219 -15.74 19.86 6.69
C THR A 219 -15.17 18.47 6.96
N GLY A 220 -15.22 18.02 8.22
CA GLY A 220 -14.85 16.65 8.56
C GLY A 220 -15.70 15.59 7.85
N GLU A 221 -16.95 15.89 7.54
CA GLU A 221 -17.83 15.00 6.77
C GLU A 221 -17.38 14.87 5.31
N ASP A 222 -16.99 15.98 4.68
CA ASP A 222 -16.43 15.96 3.32
C ASP A 222 -15.11 15.18 3.29
N ALA A 223 -14.26 15.37 4.31
CA ALA A 223 -13.00 14.64 4.43
C ALA A 223 -13.25 13.13 4.57
N ASP A 224 -14.25 12.70 5.35
CA ASP A 224 -14.64 11.28 5.42
C ASP A 224 -15.21 10.78 4.09
N LEU A 225 -15.96 11.61 3.34
CA LEU A 225 -16.42 11.26 2.00
C LEU A 225 -15.24 11.05 1.04
N LEU A 226 -14.23 11.94 1.06
CA LEU A 226 -12.99 11.76 0.30
C LEU A 226 -12.27 10.48 0.70
N ARG A 227 -12.14 10.20 2.00
CA ARG A 227 -11.53 8.98 2.52
C ARG A 227 -12.25 7.72 2.03
N ARG A 228 -13.59 7.71 2.06
CA ARG A 228 -14.42 6.60 1.57
C ARG A 228 -14.43 6.48 0.05
N ALA A 229 -14.11 7.56 -0.66
CA ALA A 229 -13.95 7.53 -2.11
C ALA A 229 -12.63 6.85 -2.51
N MET A 230 -11.57 7.01 -1.72
CA MET A 230 -10.28 6.37 -1.97
C MET A 230 -10.39 4.84 -1.89
N GLY A 231 -10.08 4.16 -2.99
CA GLY A 231 -10.20 2.70 -3.09
C GLY A 231 -11.63 2.17 -3.30
N SER A 232 -12.63 3.05 -3.46
CA SER A 232 -13.99 2.65 -3.84
C SER A 232 -14.11 2.48 -5.35
N LYS A 233 -14.91 1.50 -5.78
CA LYS A 233 -15.31 1.33 -7.20
C LYS A 233 -15.96 2.58 -7.80
N ARG A 234 -16.58 3.42 -6.96
CA ARG A 234 -17.22 4.70 -7.35
C ARG A 234 -16.44 5.91 -6.79
N GLY A 235 -15.13 5.76 -6.58
CA GLY A 235 -14.30 6.79 -5.95
C GLY A 235 -14.29 8.10 -6.73
N VAL A 236 -14.12 8.04 -8.05
CA VAL A 236 -14.10 9.22 -8.93
C VAL A 236 -15.43 9.99 -8.84
N GLU A 237 -16.57 9.31 -8.94
CA GLU A 237 -17.89 9.94 -8.84
C GLU A 237 -18.11 10.64 -7.50
N ARG A 238 -17.67 10.02 -6.39
CA ARG A 238 -17.77 10.61 -5.05
C ARG A 238 -16.89 11.85 -4.89
N ILE A 239 -15.71 11.86 -5.50
CA ILE A 239 -14.82 13.04 -5.48
C ILE A 239 -15.38 14.15 -6.40
N GLU A 240 -15.96 13.79 -7.54
CA GLU A 240 -16.61 14.74 -8.44
C GLU A 240 -17.76 15.46 -7.74
N SER A 241 -18.52 14.79 -6.86
CA SER A 241 -19.58 15.46 -6.08
C SER A 241 -19.07 16.55 -5.12
N LEU A 242 -17.78 16.56 -4.80
CA LEU A 242 -17.14 17.59 -3.96
C LEU A 242 -16.45 18.68 -4.78
N LYS A 243 -16.45 18.58 -6.11
CA LYS A 243 -15.72 19.48 -6.99
C LYS A 243 -16.10 20.94 -6.79
N GLU A 244 -17.38 21.29 -6.93
CA GLU A 244 -17.83 22.67 -6.80
C GLU A 244 -17.46 23.28 -5.45
N LYS A 245 -17.58 22.49 -4.38
CA LYS A 245 -17.21 22.91 -3.02
C LYS A 245 -15.71 23.13 -2.88
N LEU A 246 -14.88 22.21 -3.39
CA LEU A 246 -13.43 22.34 -3.38
C LEU A 246 -12.98 23.59 -4.14
N TYR A 247 -13.51 23.84 -5.33
CA TYR A 247 -13.20 25.04 -6.11
C TYR A 247 -13.66 26.32 -5.41
N ALA A 248 -14.85 26.32 -4.80
CA ALA A 248 -15.34 27.47 -4.04
C ALA A 248 -14.43 27.78 -2.84
N GLY A 249 -14.00 26.78 -2.07
CA GLY A 249 -13.06 26.96 -0.97
C GLY A 249 -11.66 27.37 -1.44
N MET A 250 -11.17 26.82 -2.55
CA MET A 250 -9.90 27.25 -3.14
C MET A 250 -9.96 28.73 -3.55
N ALA A 251 -11.08 29.17 -4.12
CA ALA A 251 -11.27 30.56 -4.51
C ALA A 251 -11.25 31.53 -3.31
N THR A 252 -11.80 31.15 -2.14
CA THR A 252 -11.69 31.99 -0.92
C THR A 252 -10.26 32.12 -0.41
N ASN A 253 -9.40 31.16 -0.78
CA ASN A 253 -7.97 31.15 -0.49
C ASN A 253 -7.12 31.74 -1.63
N GLY A 254 -7.73 32.38 -2.64
CA GLY A 254 -7.01 32.99 -3.75
C GLY A 254 -6.43 31.99 -4.77
N LEU A 255 -6.80 30.70 -4.68
CA LEU A 255 -6.43 29.66 -5.63
C LEU A 255 -7.53 29.58 -6.70
N VAL A 256 -7.24 30.10 -7.89
CA VAL A 256 -8.16 30.11 -9.05
C VAL A 256 -7.42 29.72 -10.33
N GLY A 257 -8.17 29.27 -11.34
CA GLY A 257 -7.61 28.84 -12.62
C GLY A 257 -6.70 27.63 -12.49
N GLU A 258 -5.57 27.65 -13.20
CA GLU A 258 -4.64 26.51 -13.33
C GLU A 258 -4.15 25.97 -11.98
N ALA A 259 -3.89 26.84 -11.00
CA ALA A 259 -3.45 26.40 -9.67
C ALA A 259 -4.51 25.58 -8.92
N ALA A 260 -5.79 25.94 -9.07
CA ALA A 260 -6.91 25.19 -8.49
C ALA A 260 -7.14 23.88 -9.26
N ASP A 261 -7.04 23.93 -10.59
CA ASP A 261 -7.16 22.75 -11.47
C ASP A 261 -6.09 21.71 -11.15
N ASP A 262 -4.85 22.14 -10.95
CA ASP A 262 -3.73 21.26 -10.58
C ASP A 262 -3.95 20.58 -9.22
N ILE A 263 -4.41 21.32 -8.21
CA ILE A 263 -4.70 20.76 -6.89
C ILE A 263 -5.85 19.76 -6.99
N TYR A 264 -6.93 20.11 -7.70
CA TYR A 264 -8.07 19.23 -7.89
C TYR A 264 -7.68 17.94 -8.65
N ALA A 265 -6.92 18.08 -9.74
CA ALA A 265 -6.42 16.94 -10.53
C ALA A 265 -5.57 16.00 -9.68
N ARG A 266 -4.71 16.54 -8.80
CA ARG A 266 -3.96 15.72 -7.83
C ARG A 266 -4.89 15.00 -6.85
N ILE A 267 -5.92 15.68 -6.34
CA ILE A 267 -6.92 15.04 -5.47
C ILE A 267 -7.65 13.89 -6.18
N GLN A 268 -8.07 14.12 -7.43
CA GLN A 268 -8.80 13.14 -8.22
C GLN A 268 -7.93 11.95 -8.64
N ALA A 269 -6.68 12.18 -9.05
CA ALA A 269 -5.75 11.11 -9.45
C ALA A 269 -5.49 10.10 -8.32
N PHE A 270 -5.51 10.56 -7.07
CA PHE A 270 -5.28 9.72 -5.89
C PHE A 270 -6.51 8.90 -5.47
N ALA A 271 -7.70 9.13 -6.04
CA ALA A 271 -8.88 8.29 -5.82
C ALA A 271 -8.61 6.80 -6.08
N ASN A 272 -7.84 6.53 -7.13
CA ASN A 272 -7.57 5.20 -7.63
C ASN A 272 -6.30 4.58 -7.04
N PHE A 273 -5.41 5.39 -6.44
CA PHE A 273 -4.04 4.97 -6.13
C PHE A 273 -3.49 5.48 -4.80
N GLY A 274 -4.27 6.24 -4.04
CA GLY A 274 -3.82 6.78 -2.77
C GLY A 274 -3.40 5.68 -1.83
N PHE A 275 -2.32 5.92 -1.09
CA PHE A 275 -1.85 5.01 -0.06
C PHE A 275 -1.99 5.63 1.32
N ALA A 276 -2.49 4.85 2.27
CA ALA A 276 -2.62 5.28 3.66
C ALA A 276 -1.23 5.38 4.30
N GLU A 277 -0.90 6.54 4.85
CA GLU A 277 0.35 6.80 5.56
C GLU A 277 0.50 5.85 6.76
N SER A 278 -0.57 5.65 7.51
CA SER A 278 -0.63 4.71 8.64
C SER A 278 -0.23 3.28 8.26
N HIS A 279 -0.70 2.81 7.10
CA HIS A 279 -0.31 1.50 6.57
C HIS A 279 1.15 1.48 6.12
N SER A 280 1.62 2.55 5.49
CA SER A 280 3.02 2.70 5.10
C SER A 280 3.97 2.68 6.30
N LEU A 281 3.62 3.39 7.36
CA LEU A 281 4.36 3.41 8.63
C LEU A 281 4.51 2.01 9.21
N SER A 282 3.41 1.24 9.20
CA SER A 282 3.38 -0.11 9.74
C SER A 282 4.26 -1.07 8.90
N PHE A 283 4.27 -0.91 7.58
CA PHE A 283 5.10 -1.72 6.68
C PHE A 283 6.57 -1.32 6.73
N ALA A 284 6.87 -0.02 6.87
CA ALA A 284 8.23 0.47 7.02
C ALA A 284 8.95 -0.13 8.22
N LEU A 285 8.23 -0.44 9.31
CA LEU A 285 8.78 -1.17 10.45
C LEU A 285 9.32 -2.55 10.04
N LEU A 286 8.59 -3.28 9.19
CA LEU A 286 9.00 -4.59 8.71
C LEU A 286 10.11 -4.49 7.66
N VAL A 287 10.14 -3.43 6.85
CA VAL A 287 11.27 -3.13 5.95
C VAL A 287 12.54 -2.93 6.77
N TYR A 288 12.47 -2.06 7.78
CA TYR A 288 13.60 -1.78 8.65
C TYR A 288 14.06 -3.03 9.41
N ALA A 289 13.14 -3.78 10.02
CA ALA A 289 13.47 -4.99 10.77
C ALA A 289 14.11 -6.07 9.88
N SER A 290 13.53 -6.36 8.71
CA SER A 290 14.12 -7.34 7.79
C SER A 290 15.47 -6.89 7.25
N SER A 291 15.67 -5.59 7.04
CA SER A 291 16.98 -5.03 6.65
C SER A 291 18.02 -5.13 7.77
N TRP A 292 17.61 -4.84 9.01
CA TRP A 292 18.47 -4.94 10.18
C TRP A 292 18.93 -6.38 10.43
N ILE A 293 18.01 -7.35 10.36
CA ILE A 293 18.35 -8.77 10.50
C ILE A 293 19.24 -9.22 9.33
N LYS A 294 18.95 -8.81 8.09
CA LYS A 294 19.81 -9.11 6.94
C LYS A 294 21.24 -8.62 7.15
N LEU A 295 21.40 -7.41 7.68
CA LEU A 295 22.70 -6.80 7.94
C LEU A 295 23.50 -7.54 9.02
N HIS A 296 22.86 -7.84 10.16
CA HIS A 296 23.56 -8.34 11.36
C HIS A 296 23.58 -9.87 11.46
N TYR A 297 22.53 -10.55 10.97
CA TYR A 297 22.38 -12.01 11.07
C TYR A 297 21.96 -12.62 9.71
N PRO A 298 22.78 -12.46 8.64
CA PRO A 298 22.42 -12.90 7.29
C PRO A 298 22.12 -14.41 7.21
N ALA A 299 22.76 -15.24 8.04
CA ALA A 299 22.50 -16.68 8.11
C ALA A 299 21.09 -16.99 8.66
N ALA A 300 20.70 -16.33 9.77
CA ALA A 300 19.36 -16.46 10.33
C ALA A 300 18.31 -15.91 9.36
N PHE A 301 18.61 -14.79 8.69
CA PHE A 301 17.74 -14.20 7.68
C PHE A 301 17.44 -15.17 6.54
N LEU A 302 18.48 -15.76 5.94
CA LEU A 302 18.33 -16.78 4.89
C LEU A 302 17.48 -17.95 5.38
N ALA A 303 17.82 -18.53 6.53
CA ALA A 303 17.11 -19.68 7.07
C ALA A 303 15.63 -19.37 7.36
N GLY A 304 15.34 -18.17 7.89
CA GLY A 304 13.98 -17.68 8.15
C GLY A 304 13.18 -17.55 6.86
N LEU A 305 13.75 -16.96 5.81
CA LEU A 305 13.12 -16.81 4.50
C LEU A 305 12.85 -18.16 3.81
N LEU A 306 13.79 -19.11 3.90
CA LEU A 306 13.62 -20.45 3.33
C LEU A 306 12.53 -21.23 4.06
N ARG A 307 12.48 -21.13 5.39
CA ARG A 307 11.48 -21.81 6.23
C ARG A 307 10.07 -21.27 6.02
N ALA A 308 9.94 -19.98 5.72
CA ALA A 308 8.65 -19.32 5.52
C ALA A 308 8.10 -19.42 4.08
N GLN A 309 8.75 -20.19 3.18
CA GLN A 309 8.26 -20.40 1.82
C GLN A 309 6.90 -21.11 1.78
N PRO A 310 6.03 -20.80 0.80
CA PRO A 310 6.24 -19.87 -0.31
C PRO A 310 6.03 -18.40 0.07
N MET A 311 7.03 -17.54 -0.18
CA MET A 311 6.93 -16.08 -0.02
C MET A 311 8.07 -15.32 -0.73
N GLY A 312 7.94 -14.00 -0.85
CA GLY A 312 8.97 -13.13 -1.44
C GLY A 312 9.06 -13.25 -2.96
N PHE A 313 9.98 -12.50 -3.56
CA PHE A 313 10.14 -12.43 -5.03
C PHE A 313 11.16 -13.44 -5.59
N TYR A 314 12.05 -13.94 -4.73
CA TYR A 314 13.24 -14.66 -5.15
C TYR A 314 13.19 -16.14 -4.81
N SER A 315 13.73 -16.96 -5.70
CA SER A 315 13.85 -18.40 -5.48
C SER A 315 14.85 -18.70 -4.35
N PRO A 316 14.75 -19.89 -3.72
CA PRO A 316 15.74 -20.36 -2.75
C PRO A 316 17.18 -20.25 -3.25
N ALA A 317 17.44 -20.53 -4.54
CA ALA A 317 18.77 -20.42 -5.12
C ALA A 317 19.31 -18.98 -5.19
N THR A 318 18.43 -18.00 -5.44
CA THR A 318 18.84 -16.59 -5.42
C THR A 318 19.11 -16.12 -3.98
N LEU A 319 18.27 -16.53 -3.03
CA LEU A 319 18.44 -16.19 -1.61
C LEU A 319 19.75 -16.76 -1.05
N THR A 320 20.08 -18.02 -1.35
CA THR A 320 21.36 -18.62 -0.91
C THR A 320 22.56 -17.96 -1.57
N GLY A 321 22.46 -17.58 -2.85
CA GLY A 321 23.48 -16.81 -3.54
C GLY A 321 23.73 -15.43 -2.92
N ASP A 322 22.67 -14.75 -2.48
CA ASP A 322 22.76 -13.47 -1.77
C ASP A 322 23.43 -13.62 -0.40
N ALA A 323 23.03 -14.62 0.39
CA ALA A 323 23.63 -14.90 1.69
C ALA A 323 25.13 -15.21 1.60
N ARG A 324 25.57 -15.96 0.57
CA ARG A 324 27.00 -16.21 0.33
C ARG A 324 27.78 -14.93 0.07
N ARG A 325 27.20 -13.92 -0.61
CA ARG A 325 27.82 -12.59 -0.80
C ARG A 325 27.92 -11.81 0.51
N HIS A 326 27.08 -12.14 1.49
CA HIS A 326 27.10 -11.61 2.85
C HIS A 326 27.96 -12.46 3.81
N GLY A 327 28.78 -13.39 3.29
CA GLY A 327 29.72 -14.17 4.08
C GLY A 327 29.12 -15.40 4.77
N VAL A 328 27.90 -15.81 4.42
CA VAL A 328 27.28 -17.04 4.96
C VAL A 328 27.78 -18.27 4.20
N GLU A 329 28.25 -19.28 4.94
CA GLU A 329 28.52 -20.61 4.41
C GLU A 329 27.20 -21.40 4.30
N VAL A 330 26.88 -21.91 3.10
CA VAL A 330 25.61 -22.58 2.74
C VAL A 330 25.87 -23.88 2.00
#